data_AF-A0A6A6CP34-F1
#
_entry.id   AF-A0A6A6CP34-F1
#
_cell.length_a   1.000
_cell.length_b   1.000
_cell.length_c   1.000
_cell.angle_alpha   90.00
_cell.angle_beta   90.00
_cell.angle_gamma   90.00
#
_symmetry.space_group_name_H-M   'P 1'
#
loop_
_entity.id
_entity.type
_entity.pdbx_description
1 polymer ?
#
loop_
_entity_poly.entity_id
_entity_poly.type
_entity_poly.pdbx_seq_one_letter_code
_entity_poly.pdbx_strand_id
1 'polypeptide(L)'
;MKNDQGSNGADASPTGGSQSNKPPVGTDEWHKLRRDNHKEVERRRRETINDGITELAKIVPGCEKNKGSILARAVQFINQLKENETQNIEKWTLEKLLTEQAIAELSSTADKLKAECQRAWSECEQWKKAAQKAGITVDVDEKGDADAEDAD
;
A
#
# COMPACT_ATOMS: atom_id res chain seq x y z
N MET A 1 -63.97 18.36 -1.07
CA MET A 1 -64.84 18.84 -2.17
C MET A 1 -64.08 19.92 -2.95
N LYS A 2 -64.03 19.75 -4.28
CA LYS A 2 -63.71 20.70 -5.36
C LYS A 2 -62.24 20.89 -5.76
N ASN A 3 -61.92 20.19 -6.85
CA ASN A 3 -60.96 20.51 -7.90
C ASN A 3 -61.04 21.97 -8.35
N ASP A 4 -59.92 22.49 -8.87
CA ASP A 4 -59.92 23.15 -10.17
C ASP A 4 -58.57 22.96 -10.89
N GLN A 5 -58.62 22.74 -12.20
CA GLN A 5 -57.50 22.47 -13.10
C GLN A 5 -57.03 23.76 -13.78
N GLY A 6 -55.74 23.83 -14.10
CA GLY A 6 -55.28 24.45 -15.34
C GLY A 6 -54.16 25.48 -15.20
N SER A 7 -52.99 25.18 -15.76
CA SER A 7 -52.29 26.10 -16.67
C SER A 7 -51.13 25.38 -17.37
N ASN A 8 -51.14 25.48 -18.70
CA ASN A 8 -50.11 25.02 -19.63
C ASN A 8 -48.80 25.81 -19.44
N GLY A 9 -47.69 25.10 -19.26
CA GLY A 9 -46.34 25.61 -19.44
C GLY A 9 -45.63 24.80 -20.51
N ALA A 10 -45.74 25.24 -21.76
CA ALA A 10 -44.94 24.76 -22.87
C ALA A 10 -43.51 25.28 -22.68
N ASP A 11 -42.57 24.40 -22.33
CA ASP A 11 -41.14 24.72 -22.41
C ASP A 11 -40.58 24.17 -23.72
N ALA A 12 -40.41 25.09 -24.66
CA ALA A 12 -39.84 24.86 -25.97
C ALA A 12 -38.32 24.74 -25.85
N SER A 13 -37.80 23.53 -25.90
CA SER A 13 -36.36 23.32 -26.15
C SER A 13 -36.05 23.48 -27.65
N PRO A 14 -35.00 24.23 -28.02
CA PRO A 14 -34.77 24.65 -29.39
C PRO A 14 -34.27 23.49 -30.25
N THR A 15 -35.00 23.25 -31.33
CA THR A 15 -34.56 22.52 -32.52
C THR A 15 -33.30 23.16 -33.10
N GLY A 16 -32.17 22.44 -33.02
CA GLY A 16 -30.90 22.90 -33.56
C GLY A 16 -29.98 21.74 -33.98
N GLY A 17 -30.10 21.33 -35.23
CA GLY A 17 -28.96 20.90 -36.04
C GLY A 17 -28.48 19.46 -35.94
N SER A 18 -29.17 18.55 -36.63
CA SER A 18 -28.61 17.77 -37.76
C SER A 18 -29.59 16.65 -38.06
N GLN A 19 -30.41 16.84 -39.09
CA GLN A 19 -31.27 15.80 -39.62
C GLN A 19 -30.37 14.65 -40.08
N SER A 20 -30.40 13.56 -39.32
CA SER A 20 -29.83 12.29 -39.71
C SER A 20 -30.53 11.80 -40.98
N ASN A 21 -29.97 12.13 -42.14
CA ASN A 21 -30.25 11.47 -43.43
C ASN A 21 -29.79 10.01 -43.33
N LYS A 22 -30.55 9.19 -42.60
CA LYS A 22 -30.39 7.74 -42.65
C LYS A 22 -31.02 7.29 -43.98
N PRO A 23 -30.24 6.71 -44.91
CA PRO A 23 -30.78 6.31 -46.20
C PRO A 23 -31.92 5.29 -46.02
N PRO A 24 -32.90 5.23 -46.92
CA PRO A 24 -34.03 4.30 -46.79
C PRO A 24 -33.55 2.84 -46.74
N VAL A 25 -34.14 2.05 -45.85
CA VAL A 25 -33.83 0.62 -45.68
C VAL A 25 -33.96 -0.12 -47.01
N GLY A 26 -32.92 -0.86 -47.41
CA GLY A 26 -32.86 -1.60 -48.67
C GLY A 26 -32.24 -0.84 -49.86
N THR A 27 -31.90 0.44 -49.70
CA THR A 27 -31.14 1.19 -50.72
C THR A 27 -29.65 0.85 -50.68
N ASP A 28 -28.96 1.02 -51.82
CA ASP A 28 -27.51 0.82 -51.91
C ASP A 28 -26.72 1.70 -50.93
N GLU A 29 -27.20 2.92 -50.69
CA GLU A 29 -26.64 3.84 -49.71
C GLU A 29 -26.80 3.35 -48.28
N TRP A 30 -27.96 2.75 -47.94
CA TRP A 30 -28.19 2.12 -46.65
C TRP A 30 -27.26 0.92 -46.44
N HIS A 31 -27.10 0.07 -47.46
CA HIS A 31 -26.16 -1.05 -47.42
C HIS A 31 -24.71 -0.61 -47.30
N LYS A 32 -24.31 0.48 -47.97
CA LYS A 32 -22.97 1.08 -47.85
C LYS A 32 -22.74 1.64 -46.44
N LEU A 33 -23.66 2.45 -45.92
CA LEU A 33 -23.56 3.02 -44.57
C LEU A 33 -23.46 1.92 -43.51
N ARG A 34 -24.23 0.84 -43.63
CA ARG A 34 -24.18 -0.29 -42.70
C ARG A 34 -22.83 -1.01 -42.74
N ARG A 35 -22.27 -1.22 -43.94
CA ARG A 35 -20.93 -1.83 -44.10
C ARG A 35 -19.83 -0.94 -43.53
N ASP A 36 -19.88 0.36 -43.80
CA ASP A 36 -18.86 1.30 -43.34
C ASP A 36 -18.93 1.50 -41.82
N ASN A 37 -20.13 1.55 -41.25
CA ASN A 37 -20.31 1.56 -39.80
C ASN A 37 -19.77 0.27 -39.16
N HIS A 38 -20.03 -0.90 -39.74
CA HIS A 38 -19.49 -2.16 -39.25
C HIS A 38 -17.95 -2.20 -39.30
N LYS A 39 -17.34 -1.70 -40.38
CA LYS A 39 -15.88 -1.56 -40.48
C LYS A 39 -15.30 -0.64 -39.41
N GLU A 40 -15.97 0.49 -39.16
CA GLU A 40 -15.54 1.47 -38.17
C GLU A 40 -15.59 0.90 -36.75
N VAL A 41 -16.65 0.14 -36.43
CA VAL A 41 -16.76 -0.56 -35.13
C VAL A 41 -15.61 -1.55 -34.95
N GLU A 42 -15.31 -2.35 -35.97
CA GLU A 42 -14.22 -3.33 -35.90
C GLU A 42 -12.84 -2.66 -35.86
N ARG A 43 -12.65 -1.53 -36.56
CA ARG A 43 -11.42 -0.73 -36.48
C ARG A 43 -11.17 -0.25 -35.05
N ARG A 44 -12.18 0.37 -34.41
CA ARG A 44 -12.07 0.83 -33.02
C ARG A 44 -11.77 -0.30 -32.05
N ARG A 45 -12.43 -1.45 -32.22
CA ARG A 45 -12.14 -2.64 -31.40
C ARG A 45 -10.67 -3.07 -31.52
N ARG A 46 -10.11 -3.08 -32.73
CA ARG A 46 -8.69 -3.43 -32.96
C ARG A 46 -7.75 -2.42 -32.33
N GLU A 47 -8.07 -1.13 -32.39
CA GLU A 47 -7.27 -0.08 -31.76
C GLU A 47 -7.25 -0.25 -30.24
N THR A 48 -8.40 -0.41 -29.60
CA THR A 48 -8.45 -0.67 -28.14
C THR A 48 -7.63 -1.88 -27.72
N ILE A 49 -7.66 -2.97 -28.50
CA ILE A 49 -6.84 -4.16 -28.22
C ILE A 49 -5.34 -3.85 -28.38
N ASN A 50 -4.96 -3.12 -29.44
CA ASN A 50 -3.57 -2.78 -29.69
C ASN A 50 -3.00 -1.83 -28.63
N ASP A 51 -3.81 -0.87 -28.20
CA ASP A 51 -3.46 0.06 -27.14
C ASP A 51 -3.26 -0.71 -25.83
N GLY A 52 -4.17 -1.62 -25.48
CA GLY A 52 -4.01 -2.48 -24.30
C GLY A 52 -2.73 -3.33 -24.32
N ILE A 53 -2.38 -3.92 -25.48
CA ILE A 53 -1.13 -4.68 -25.62
C ILE A 53 0.10 -3.77 -25.48
N THR A 54 0.01 -2.53 -25.99
CA THR A 54 1.11 -1.57 -25.90
C THR A 54 1.32 -1.08 -24.48
N GLU A 55 0.25 -0.87 -23.70
CA GLU A 55 0.37 -0.54 -22.28
C GLU A 55 0.99 -1.68 -21.47
N LEU A 56 0.60 -2.94 -21.74
CA LEU A 56 1.23 -4.10 -21.10
C LEU A 56 2.74 -4.14 -21.36
N ALA A 57 3.20 -3.81 -22.56
CA ALA A 57 4.62 -3.82 -22.91
C ALA A 57 5.44 -2.77 -22.15
N LYS A 58 4.83 -1.69 -21.63
CA LYS A 58 5.55 -0.66 -20.86
C LYS A 58 5.88 -1.09 -19.44
N ILE A 59 5.03 -1.93 -18.84
CA ILE A 59 5.17 -2.35 -17.44
C ILE A 59 5.84 -3.71 -17.29
N VAL A 60 5.82 -4.53 -18.35
CA VAL A 60 6.43 -5.86 -18.34
C VAL A 60 7.88 -5.77 -18.84
N PRO A 61 8.87 -6.19 -18.04
CA PRO A 61 10.27 -6.12 -18.44
C PRO A 61 10.62 -7.16 -19.51
N GLY A 62 11.47 -6.75 -20.45
CA GLY A 62 11.98 -7.64 -21.51
C GLY A 62 10.96 -7.94 -22.61
N CYS A 63 9.95 -7.08 -22.79
CA CYS A 63 9.01 -7.21 -23.89
C CYS A 63 9.64 -6.80 -25.23
N GLU A 64 9.52 -7.68 -26.23
CA GLU A 64 9.83 -7.37 -27.63
C GLU A 64 8.63 -6.72 -28.34
N LYS A 65 8.80 -6.30 -29.60
CA LYS A 65 7.74 -5.65 -30.40
C LYS A 65 6.61 -6.59 -30.86
N ASN A 66 6.69 -7.90 -30.58
CA ASN A 66 5.69 -8.87 -31.02
C ASN A 66 4.55 -9.01 -30.00
N LYS A 67 3.30 -8.80 -30.44
CA LYS A 67 2.09 -8.94 -29.62
C LYS A 67 2.01 -10.29 -28.90
N GLY A 68 2.39 -11.38 -29.56
CA GLY A 68 2.37 -12.72 -28.98
C GLY A 68 3.38 -12.88 -27.84
N SER A 69 4.61 -12.37 -28.02
CA SER A 69 5.64 -12.45 -26.99
C SER A 69 5.35 -11.51 -25.82
N ILE A 70 4.77 -10.33 -26.06
CA ILE A 70 4.29 -9.43 -25.00
C ILE A 70 3.29 -10.15 -24.09
N LEU A 71 2.27 -10.81 -24.67
CA LEU A 71 1.26 -11.53 -23.90
C LEU A 71 1.86 -12.70 -23.11
N ALA A 72 2.73 -13.51 -23.74
CA ALA A 72 3.39 -14.61 -23.06
C ALA A 72 4.28 -14.13 -21.91
N ARG A 73 5.03 -13.03 -22.11
CA ARG A 73 5.90 -12.44 -21.09
C ARG A 73 5.09 -11.82 -19.95
N ALA A 74 3.95 -11.19 -20.25
CA ALA A 74 3.06 -10.65 -19.23
C ALA A 74 2.54 -11.76 -18.30
N VAL A 75 2.12 -12.90 -18.84
CA VAL A 75 1.69 -14.05 -18.03
C VAL A 75 2.82 -14.57 -17.14
N GLN A 76 4.03 -14.72 -17.69
CA GLN A 76 5.20 -15.13 -16.90
C GLN A 76 5.51 -14.12 -15.79
N PHE A 77 5.48 -12.83 -16.10
CA PHE A 77 5.80 -11.78 -15.14
C PHE A 77 4.76 -11.70 -14.01
N ILE A 78 3.47 -11.87 -14.31
CA ILE A 78 2.41 -11.94 -13.27
C ILE A 78 2.67 -13.12 -12.32
N ASN A 79 3.02 -14.30 -12.86
CA ASN A 79 3.34 -15.45 -12.02
C ASN A 79 4.57 -15.20 -11.15
N GLN A 80 5.63 -14.57 -11.71
CA GLN A 80 6.82 -14.18 -10.95
C GLN A 80 6.49 -13.16 -9.85
N LEU A 81 5.64 -12.17 -10.12
CA LEU A 81 5.20 -11.19 -9.12
C LEU A 81 4.43 -11.87 -7.98
N LYS A 82 3.54 -12.81 -8.30
CA LYS A 82 2.79 -13.58 -7.29
C LYS A 82 3.70 -14.46 -6.44
N GLU A 83 4.69 -15.11 -7.06
CA GLU A 83 5.69 -15.91 -6.34
C GLU A 83 6.56 -15.03 -5.44
N ASN A 84 7.05 -13.90 -5.96
CA ASN A 84 7.81 -12.92 -5.18
C ASN A 84 6.99 -12.34 -4.02
N GLU A 85 5.71 -12.05 -4.23
CA GLU A 85 4.81 -11.60 -3.16
C GLU A 85 4.71 -12.64 -2.05
N THR A 86 4.53 -13.91 -2.42
CA THR A 86 4.48 -15.04 -1.47
C THR A 86 5.78 -15.15 -0.67
N GLN A 87 6.93 -15.15 -1.35
CA GLN A 87 8.25 -15.21 -0.71
C GLN A 87 8.51 -13.99 0.21
N ASN A 88 8.09 -12.80 -0.21
CA ASN A 88 8.22 -11.59 0.61
C ASN A 88 7.39 -11.67 1.88
N ILE A 89 6.15 -12.19 1.79
CA ILE A 89 5.29 -12.41 2.95
C ILE A 89 5.93 -13.43 3.90
N GLU A 90 6.44 -14.55 3.38
CA GLU A 90 7.10 -15.59 4.18
C GLU A 90 8.34 -15.03 4.89
N LYS A 91 9.21 -14.34 4.16
CA LYS A 91 10.41 -13.69 4.70
C LYS A 91 10.06 -12.69 5.79
N TRP A 92 9.13 -11.78 5.52
CA TRP A 92 8.70 -10.77 6.48
C TRP A 92 8.09 -11.42 7.74
N THR A 93 7.28 -12.46 7.57
CA THR A 93 6.67 -13.19 8.69
C THR A 93 7.75 -13.82 9.57
N LEU A 94 8.75 -14.46 8.97
CA LEU A 94 9.86 -15.06 9.70
C LEU A 94 10.68 -13.99 10.45
N GLU A 95 11.08 -12.92 9.77
CA GLU A 95 11.83 -11.82 10.36
C GLU A 95 11.07 -11.17 11.53
N LYS A 96 9.76 -10.96 11.36
CA LYS A 96 8.89 -10.44 12.42
C LYS A 96 8.87 -11.36 13.63
N LEU A 97 8.65 -12.67 13.44
CA LEU A 97 8.61 -13.63 14.55
C LEU A 97 9.93 -13.71 15.31
N LEU A 98 11.06 -13.72 14.60
CA LEU A 98 12.39 -13.75 15.22
C LEU A 98 12.67 -12.46 16.02
N THR A 99 12.28 -11.31 15.47
CA THR A 99 12.46 -10.03 16.14
C THR A 99 11.55 -9.92 17.37
N GLU A 100 10.30 -10.36 17.28
CA GLU A 100 9.37 -10.40 18.41
C GLU A 100 9.89 -11.31 19.53
N GLN A 101 10.44 -12.48 19.18
CA GLN A 101 11.06 -13.39 20.15
C GLN A 101 12.28 -12.73 20.83
N ALA A 102 13.16 -12.09 20.07
CA ALA A 102 14.32 -11.39 20.62
C ALA A 102 13.92 -10.23 21.55
N ILE A 103 12.89 -9.46 21.18
CA ILE A 103 12.34 -8.39 22.03
C ILE A 103 11.79 -8.96 23.35
N ALA A 104 11.06 -10.08 23.30
CA ALA A 104 10.52 -10.73 24.49
C ALA A 104 11.64 -11.22 25.43
N GLU A 105 12.68 -11.84 24.87
CA GLU A 105 13.84 -12.31 25.64
C GLU A 105 14.63 -11.16 26.27
N LEU A 106 14.90 -10.10 25.50
CA LEU A 106 15.58 -8.90 26.01
C LEU A 106 14.75 -8.21 27.10
N SER A 107 13.45 -8.09 26.91
CA SER A 107 12.54 -7.49 27.90
C SER A 107 12.54 -8.31 29.19
N SER A 108 12.43 -9.64 29.10
CA SER A 108 12.51 -10.52 30.27
C SER A 108 13.84 -10.40 31.01
N THR A 109 14.94 -10.29 30.26
CA THR A 109 16.29 -10.14 30.85
C THR A 109 16.44 -8.78 31.53
N ALA A 110 15.92 -7.72 30.93
CA ALA A 110 15.93 -6.38 31.51
C ALA A 110 15.12 -6.33 32.81
N ASP A 111 13.94 -6.96 32.85
CA ASP A 111 13.10 -7.01 34.06
C ASP A 111 13.76 -7.79 35.20
N LYS A 112 14.42 -8.92 34.89
CA LYS A 112 15.22 -9.67 35.86
C LYS A 112 16.34 -8.82 36.45
N LEU A 113 17.11 -8.14 35.58
CA LEU A 113 18.22 -7.31 36.03
C LEU A 113 17.74 -6.15 36.90
N LYS A 114 16.63 -5.49 36.52
CA LYS A 114 16.00 -4.45 37.35
C LYS A 114 15.60 -4.98 38.73
N ALA A 115 15.01 -6.17 38.80
CA ALA A 115 14.62 -6.79 40.07
C ALA A 115 15.85 -7.12 40.94
N GLU A 116 16.93 -7.63 40.34
CA GLU A 116 18.19 -7.91 41.04
C GLU A 116 18.86 -6.63 41.55
N CYS A 117 18.92 -5.57 40.73
CA CYS A 117 19.41 -4.26 41.16
C CYS A 117 18.59 -3.71 42.33
N GLN A 118 17.26 -3.80 42.26
CA GLN A 118 16.39 -3.35 43.35
C GLN A 118 16.63 -4.13 44.64
N ARG A 119 16.82 -5.45 44.55
CA ARG A 119 17.14 -6.30 45.70
C ARG A 119 18.49 -5.92 46.32
N ALA A 120 19.53 -5.81 45.50
CA ALA A 120 20.86 -5.41 45.94
C ALA A 120 20.85 -4.02 46.61
N TRP A 121 20.11 -3.06 46.04
CA TRP A 121 19.98 -1.73 46.60
C TRP A 121 19.27 -1.74 47.96
N SER A 122 18.19 -2.52 48.09
CA SER A 122 17.48 -2.71 49.37
C SER A 122 18.38 -3.36 50.44
N GLU A 123 19.18 -4.35 50.06
CA GLU A 123 20.15 -4.98 50.96
C GLU A 123 21.23 -3.99 51.41
N CYS A 124 21.82 -3.22 50.49
CA CYS A 124 22.77 -2.16 50.82
C CYS A 124 22.18 -1.12 51.79
N GLU A 125 20.94 -0.68 51.56
CA GLU A 125 20.23 0.23 52.46
C GLU A 125 19.99 -0.37 53.85
N GLN A 126 19.63 -1.66 53.93
CA GLN A 126 19.48 -2.36 55.22
C GLN A 126 20.80 -2.44 55.99
N TRP A 127 21.89 -2.81 55.31
CA TRP A 127 23.23 -2.86 55.92
C TRP A 127 23.72 -1.48 56.36
N LYS A 128 23.48 -0.45 55.54
CA LYS A 128 23.81 0.94 55.88
C LYS A 128 23.08 1.40 57.15
N LYS A 129 21.78 1.11 57.28
CA LYS A 129 21.01 1.41 58.50
C LYS A 129 21.51 0.64 59.72
N ALA A 130 21.86 -0.63 59.55
CA ALA A 130 22.41 -1.45 60.63
C ALA A 130 23.77 -0.92 61.12
N ALA A 131 24.66 -0.53 60.20
CA ALA A 131 25.95 0.08 60.51
C ALA A 131 25.79 1.42 61.25
N GLN A 132 24.90 2.30 60.78
CA GLN A 132 24.58 3.56 61.45
C GLN A 132 24.07 3.33 62.88
N LYS A 133 23.18 2.34 63.09
CA LYS A 133 22.69 1.97 64.42
C LYS A 133 23.79 1.44 65.34
N ALA A 134 24.81 0.79 64.77
CA ALA A 134 25.99 0.32 65.50
C ALA A 134 27.03 1.43 65.77
N GLY A 135 26.77 2.68 65.36
CA GLY A 135 27.69 3.80 65.51
C GLY A 135 28.87 3.79 64.53
N ILE A 136 28.79 2.98 63.47
CA ILE A 136 29.80 2.89 62.41
C ILE A 136 29.39 3.86 61.29
N THR A 137 30.15 4.95 61.12
CA THR A 137 30.00 5.87 60.00
C THR A 137 31.05 5.55 58.94
N VAL A 138 30.65 5.61 57.67
CA VAL A 138 31.60 5.54 56.54
C VAL A 138 32.18 6.94 56.37
N ASP A 139 33.48 7.11 56.62
CA ASP A 139 34.21 8.30 56.19
C ASP A 139 34.30 8.23 54.66
N VAL A 140 33.46 9.01 53.99
CA VAL A 140 33.59 9.21 52.55
C VAL A 140 34.73 10.21 52.38
N ASP A 141 35.93 9.71 52.03
CA ASP A 141 36.98 10.58 51.52
C ASP A 141 36.45 11.23 50.22
N GLU A 142 36.03 12.50 50.32
CA GLU A 142 35.66 13.37 49.19
C GLU A 142 36.91 13.68 48.33
N LYS A 143 37.47 12.66 47.68
CA LYS A 143 38.57 12.86 46.73
C LYS A 143 38.39 12.01 45.49
N GLY A 144 37.68 12.58 44.52
CA GLY A 144 37.80 12.21 43.12
C GLY A 144 36.49 11.88 42.44
N ASP A 145 35.67 12.89 42.16
CA ASP A 145 34.91 12.91 40.90
C ASP A 145 34.60 14.37 40.52
N ALA A 146 35.65 15.05 40.06
CA ALA A 146 35.58 16.33 39.40
C ALA A 146 36.57 16.25 38.24
N ASP A 147 36.25 15.46 37.21
CA ASP A 147 36.84 15.56 35.86
C ASP A 147 36.19 14.50 34.93
N ALA A 148 34.94 14.73 34.52
CA ALA A 148 34.36 14.06 33.35
C ALA A 148 33.15 14.81 32.74
N GLU A 149 33.14 16.15 32.78
CA GLU A 149 32.25 16.97 31.94
C GLU A 149 33.10 17.95 31.12
N ASP A 150 33.76 17.45 30.08
CA ASP A 150 33.93 18.16 28.79
C ASP A 150 34.72 17.27 27.81
N ALA A 151 34.00 16.60 26.90
CA ALA A 151 34.55 16.15 25.62
C ALA A 151 33.40 15.82 24.65
N ASP A 152 33.10 16.83 23.83
CA ASP A 152 32.43 16.87 22.51
C ASP A 152 32.11 15.53 21.82
#